data_AF-A0A7C9K9H0-F1
#
_entry.id   AF-A0A7C9K9H0-F1
#
_cell.length_a   1.000
_cell.length_b   1.000
_cell.length_c   1.000
_cell.angle_alpha   90.00
_cell.angle_beta   90.00
_cell.angle_gamma   90.00
#
_symmetry.space_group_name_H-M   'P 1'
#
loop_
_entity.id
_entity.type
_entity.pdbx_description
1 polymer ?
#
loop_
_entity_poly.entity_id
_entity_poly.type
_entity_poly.pdbx_seq_one_letter_code
_entity_poly.pdbx_strand_id
1 'polypeptide(L)'
;MKATALILSLGLLMATAGWADSTGHASHHSGKPSGALPIARQQVAFPARLKTETLANMRDHLLAIQEITAYLAEKQFDVAAEVAETRLGFSSLQRHGAHEVAKVMPEGMRTMGHAMHQAASQLAVTAQTSGATGDISPALRALSRVQRSCVACHSAYALK
;
A
#
# COMPACT_ATOMS: atom_id res chain seq x y z
N MET A 1 -0.51 12.38 64.19
CA MET A 1 0.35 11.56 65.07
C MET A 1 -0.14 10.13 64.94
N LYS A 2 0.56 9.11 64.43
CA LYS A 2 1.98 8.77 64.41
C LYS A 2 2.40 8.20 63.04
N ALA A 3 3.70 8.28 62.76
CA ALA A 3 4.41 7.73 61.62
C ALA A 3 4.33 6.19 61.55
N THR A 4 4.62 5.54 60.43
CA THR A 4 5.96 5.05 60.04
C THR A 4 5.87 4.39 58.64
N ALA A 5 6.90 4.60 57.82
CA ALA A 5 7.06 4.04 56.49
C ALA A 5 7.37 2.54 56.51
N LEU A 6 6.97 1.82 55.45
CA LEU A 6 7.63 0.59 55.03
C LEU A 6 7.66 0.55 53.50
N ILE A 7 8.85 0.82 52.95
CA ILE A 7 9.20 0.56 51.55
C ILE A 7 9.51 -0.93 51.47
N LEU A 8 8.77 -1.67 50.64
CA LEU A 8 9.18 -3.00 50.17
C LEU A 8 9.15 -2.99 48.64
N SER A 9 10.30 -2.67 48.06
CA SER A 9 10.67 -3.11 46.73
C SER A 9 10.75 -4.63 46.69
N LEU A 10 10.21 -5.28 45.65
CA LEU A 10 10.80 -6.41 44.89
C LEU A 10 9.71 -7.30 44.27
N GLY A 11 9.76 -7.49 42.95
CA GLY A 11 9.02 -8.57 42.28
C GLY A 11 8.46 -8.26 40.90
N LEU A 12 9.30 -7.84 39.95
CA LEU A 12 8.99 -7.96 38.53
C LEU A 12 9.00 -9.45 38.15
N LEU A 13 7.84 -10.03 37.93
CA LEU A 13 7.67 -11.33 37.25
C LEU A 13 6.78 -11.12 36.04
N MET A 14 7.43 -10.79 34.92
CA MET A 14 6.85 -10.92 33.59
C MET A 14 6.59 -12.40 33.33
N ALA A 15 5.33 -12.83 33.49
CA ALA A 15 4.89 -14.09 32.94
C ALA A 15 4.86 -13.95 31.41
N THR A 16 5.87 -14.49 30.76
CA THR A 16 5.95 -14.59 29.30
C THR A 16 4.74 -15.36 28.79
N ALA A 17 4.00 -14.73 27.88
CA ALA A 17 2.89 -15.32 27.16
C ALA A 17 3.26 -16.68 26.56
N GLY A 18 2.54 -17.73 26.96
CA GLY A 18 2.49 -18.98 26.21
C GLY A 18 1.66 -18.73 24.95
N TRP A 19 2.31 -18.72 23.79
CA TRP A 19 1.61 -18.73 22.52
C TRP A 19 1.11 -20.16 22.32
N ALA A 20 -0.22 -20.32 22.34
CA ALA A 20 -0.86 -21.56 21.95
C ALA A 20 -0.59 -21.80 20.46
N ASP A 21 0.01 -22.95 20.16
CA ASP A 21 0.31 -23.40 18.81
C ASP A 21 -1.01 -23.80 18.13
N SER A 22 -1.57 -22.92 17.30
CA SER A 22 -2.73 -23.26 16.48
C SER A 22 -2.26 -24.12 15.30
N THR A 23 -2.21 -25.42 15.52
CA THR A 23 -2.08 -26.41 14.44
C THR A 23 -3.29 -26.31 13.51
N GLY A 24 -3.06 -25.85 12.28
CA GLY A 24 -3.95 -26.14 11.15
C GLY A 24 -4.21 -25.00 10.19
N HIS A 25 -3.26 -24.72 9.29
CA HIS A 25 -3.57 -24.32 7.90
C HIS A 25 -2.41 -24.74 6.98
N ALA A 26 -2.46 -25.99 6.50
CA ALA A 26 -1.66 -26.44 5.37
C ALA A 26 -2.21 -25.80 4.09
N SER A 27 -1.85 -24.55 3.83
CA SER A 27 -2.00 -23.92 2.53
C SER A 27 -0.70 -24.13 1.76
N HIS A 28 -0.72 -25.00 0.75
CA HIS A 28 0.36 -25.19 -0.20
C HIS A 28 0.60 -23.90 -1.00
N HIS A 29 1.34 -22.94 -0.45
CA HIS A 29 2.01 -21.92 -1.24
C HIS A 29 3.31 -22.50 -1.77
N SER A 30 3.23 -23.21 -2.89
CA SER A 30 4.38 -23.51 -3.76
C SER A 30 4.85 -22.23 -4.45
N GLY A 31 5.22 -21.22 -3.66
CA GLY A 31 5.92 -20.03 -4.11
C GLY A 31 7.39 -20.21 -3.83
N LYS A 32 8.13 -20.78 -4.79
CA LYS A 32 9.60 -20.75 -4.78
C LYS A 32 10.02 -19.28 -4.66
N PRO A 33 10.86 -18.87 -3.69
CA PRO A 33 11.48 -17.56 -3.74
C PRO A 33 12.52 -17.59 -4.88
N SER A 34 12.05 -17.30 -6.09
CA SER A 34 12.87 -17.08 -7.28
C SER A 34 12.64 -15.63 -7.68
N GLY A 35 13.62 -14.77 -7.88
CA GLY A 35 15.05 -14.79 -7.66
C GLY A 35 15.47 -13.32 -7.48
N ALA A 36 16.76 -13.04 -7.40
CA ALA A 36 17.28 -11.68 -7.27
C ALA A 36 16.54 -10.67 -8.16
N LEU A 37 16.14 -9.53 -7.59
CA LEU A 37 15.65 -8.40 -8.38
C LEU A 37 16.68 -8.08 -9.47
N PRO A 38 16.26 -7.68 -10.69
CA PRO A 38 17.19 -7.27 -11.73
C PRO A 38 18.21 -6.29 -11.15
N ILE A 39 19.50 -6.60 -11.26
CA ILE A 39 20.58 -5.77 -10.67
C ILE A 39 20.51 -4.35 -11.24
N ALA A 40 20.02 -4.20 -12.49
CA ALA A 40 19.80 -2.90 -13.12
C ALA A 40 18.34 -2.70 -13.53
N ARG A 41 17.80 -1.53 -13.18
CA ARG A 41 16.50 -1.04 -13.66
C ARG A 41 16.60 -0.55 -15.10
N GLN A 42 15.60 -0.85 -15.92
CA GLN A 42 15.51 -0.29 -17.26
C GLN A 42 15.36 1.24 -17.18
N GLN A 43 16.30 1.95 -17.81
CA GLN A 43 16.24 3.41 -17.93
C GLN A 43 15.20 3.77 -18.99
N VAL A 44 14.23 4.60 -18.62
CA VAL A 44 13.18 5.08 -19.51
C VAL A 44 13.37 6.56 -19.73
N ALA A 45 13.67 6.96 -20.97
CA ALA A 45 13.92 8.34 -21.31
C ALA A 45 12.62 9.16 -21.26
N PHE A 46 12.57 10.13 -20.36
CA PHE A 46 11.46 11.05 -20.21
C PHE A 46 11.89 12.47 -20.59
N PRO A 47 11.09 13.21 -21.38
CA PRO A 47 11.25 14.65 -21.49
C PRO A 47 11.24 15.30 -20.10
N ALA A 48 12.10 16.29 -19.86
CA ALA A 48 12.33 16.86 -18.52
C ALA A 48 11.02 17.30 -17.82
N ARG A 49 10.09 17.93 -18.56
CA ARG A 49 8.76 18.31 -18.05
C ARG A 49 7.97 17.09 -17.57
N LEU A 50 7.82 16.07 -18.42
CA LEU A 50 7.05 14.86 -18.10
C LEU A 50 7.67 14.07 -16.95
N LYS A 51 9.00 14.05 -16.84
CA LYS A 51 9.71 13.43 -15.70
C LYS A 51 9.32 14.09 -14.39
N THR A 52 9.37 15.42 -14.32
CA THR A 52 9.02 16.19 -13.11
C THR A 52 7.57 15.95 -12.70
N GLU A 53 6.64 16.01 -13.65
CA GLU A 53 5.21 15.76 -13.41
C GLU A 53 4.94 14.33 -12.96
N THR A 54 5.55 13.35 -13.61
CA THR A 54 5.38 11.93 -13.24
C THR A 54 5.91 11.67 -11.83
N LEU A 55 7.07 12.24 -11.47
CA LEU A 55 7.60 12.12 -10.11
C LEU A 55 6.75 12.87 -9.08
N ALA A 56 6.11 13.98 -9.44
CA ALA A 56 5.15 14.66 -8.57
C ALA A 56 3.92 13.79 -8.32
N ASN A 57 3.35 13.19 -9.37
CA ASN A 57 2.24 12.24 -9.26
C ASN A 57 2.62 11.04 -8.39
N MET A 58 3.81 10.47 -8.54
CA MET A 58 4.28 9.36 -7.68
C MET A 58 4.34 9.75 -6.19
N ARG A 59 4.72 10.99 -5.86
CA ARG A 59 4.69 11.48 -4.47
C ARG A 59 3.26 11.68 -3.97
N ASP A 60 2.38 12.20 -4.83
CA ASP A 60 0.95 12.32 -4.54
C ASP A 60 0.32 10.95 -4.26
N HIS A 61 0.69 9.91 -5.02
CA HIS A 61 0.20 8.55 -4.81
C HIS A 61 0.64 7.99 -3.45
N LEU A 62 1.88 8.28 -3.02
CA LEU A 62 2.37 7.89 -1.70
C LEU A 62 1.60 8.60 -0.57
N LEU A 63 1.25 9.88 -0.75
CA LEU A 63 0.39 10.61 0.19
C LEU A 63 -1.00 9.97 0.26
N ALA A 64 -1.62 9.66 -0.88
CA ALA A 64 -2.92 9.01 -0.92
C ALA A 64 -2.89 7.64 -0.21
N ILE A 65 -1.84 6.82 -0.40
CA ILE A 65 -1.68 5.55 0.33
C ILE A 65 -1.62 5.77 1.84
N GLN A 66 -0.89 6.79 2.29
CA GLN A 66 -0.80 7.12 3.72
C GLN A 66 -2.16 7.55 4.28
N GLU A 67 -2.89 8.42 3.57
CA GLU A 67 -4.23 8.89 3.96
C GLU A 67 -5.23 7.73 4.02
N ILE A 68 -5.29 6.89 2.98
CA ILE A 68 -6.14 5.69 2.96
C ILE A 68 -5.84 4.80 4.17
N THR A 69 -4.56 4.60 4.49
CA THR A 69 -4.15 3.79 5.65
C THR A 69 -4.67 4.39 6.95
N ALA A 70 -4.56 5.71 7.11
CA ALA A 70 -5.07 6.42 8.29
C ALA A 70 -6.60 6.29 8.40
N TYR A 71 -7.34 6.55 7.33
CA TYR A 71 -8.80 6.44 7.30
C TYR A 71 -9.28 5.01 7.56
N LEU A 72 -8.63 4.00 7.00
CA LEU A 72 -8.94 2.61 7.30
C LEU A 72 -8.70 2.27 8.77
N ALA A 73 -7.61 2.76 9.37
CA ALA A 73 -7.31 2.53 10.80
C ALA A 73 -8.37 3.14 11.72
N GLU A 74 -8.95 4.27 11.32
CA GLU A 74 -10.05 4.93 12.03
C GLU A 74 -11.44 4.40 11.64
N LYS A 75 -11.52 3.35 10.80
CA LYS A 75 -12.76 2.79 10.26
C LYS A 75 -13.60 3.79 9.46
N GLN A 76 -12.98 4.84 8.94
CA GLN A 76 -13.58 5.80 8.02
C GLN A 76 -13.56 5.24 6.59
N PHE A 77 -14.32 4.17 6.36
CA PHE A 77 -14.27 3.37 5.14
C PHE A 77 -14.68 4.11 3.88
N ASP A 78 -15.74 4.93 3.95
CA ASP A 78 -16.21 5.71 2.80
C ASP A 78 -15.19 6.77 2.38
N VAL A 79 -14.55 7.44 3.35
CA VAL A 79 -13.49 8.42 3.07
C VAL A 79 -12.26 7.73 2.46
N ALA A 80 -11.86 6.57 3.00
CA ALA A 80 -10.79 5.76 2.42
C ALA A 80 -11.11 5.34 0.98
N ALA A 81 -12.36 4.97 0.70
CA ALA A 81 -12.81 4.60 -0.64
C ALA A 81 -12.75 5.77 -1.62
N GLU A 82 -13.22 6.95 -1.20
CA GLU A 82 -13.18 8.16 -2.01
C GLU A 82 -11.76 8.59 -2.34
N VAL A 83 -10.85 8.59 -1.36
CA VAL A 83 -9.43 8.89 -1.60
C VAL A 83 -8.82 7.87 -2.56
N ALA A 84 -9.10 6.57 -2.39
CA ALA A 84 -8.61 5.53 -3.29
C ALA A 84 -9.06 5.76 -4.73
N GLU A 85 -10.34 6.05 -4.98
CA GLU A 85 -10.83 6.25 -6.35
C GLU A 85 -10.35 7.58 -6.95
N THR A 86 -10.48 8.67 -6.20
CA THR A 86 -10.26 10.01 -6.75
C THR A 86 -8.78 10.37 -6.88
N ARG A 87 -7.89 9.77 -6.09
CA ARG A 87 -6.43 10.07 -6.11
C ARG A 87 -5.58 8.94 -6.68
N LEU A 88 -6.09 7.72 -6.79
CA LEU A 88 -5.32 6.59 -7.32
C LEU A 88 -6.09 5.81 -8.39
N GLY A 89 -7.41 5.73 -8.30
CA GLY A 89 -8.28 5.00 -9.22
C GLY A 89 -8.33 5.58 -10.62
N PHE A 90 -9.17 5.00 -11.47
CA PHE A 90 -9.32 5.45 -12.85
C PHE A 90 -9.80 6.90 -12.98
N SER A 91 -10.60 7.39 -12.03
CA SER A 91 -11.02 8.79 -11.97
C SER A 91 -9.85 9.78 -11.87
N SER A 92 -8.67 9.31 -11.44
CA SER A 92 -7.47 10.14 -11.32
C SER A 92 -6.65 10.29 -12.61
N LEU A 93 -6.91 9.48 -13.65
CA LEU A 93 -6.07 9.41 -14.86
C LEU A 93 -5.87 10.76 -15.57
N GLN A 94 -6.94 11.55 -15.68
CA GLN A 94 -6.89 12.86 -16.33
C GLN A 94 -6.00 13.83 -15.53
N ARG A 95 -6.12 13.84 -14.20
CA ARG A 95 -5.30 14.68 -13.31
C ARG A 95 -3.82 14.32 -13.43
N HIS A 96 -3.51 13.03 -13.59
CA HIS A 96 -2.14 12.55 -13.73
C HIS A 96 -1.56 12.67 -15.14
N GLY A 97 -2.31 13.23 -16.10
CA GLY A 97 -1.85 13.36 -17.48
C GLY A 97 -1.51 12.01 -18.12
N ALA A 98 -2.22 10.94 -17.72
CA ALA A 98 -1.85 9.56 -18.05
C ALA A 98 -1.73 9.32 -19.57
N HIS A 99 -2.54 9.99 -20.38
CA HIS A 99 -2.47 9.92 -21.83
C HIS A 99 -1.13 10.42 -22.39
N GLU A 100 -0.64 11.56 -21.90
CA GLU A 100 0.62 12.15 -22.38
C GLU A 100 1.83 11.35 -21.89
N VAL A 101 1.79 10.92 -20.63
CA VAL A 101 2.86 10.14 -20.02
C VAL A 101 2.97 8.75 -20.67
N ALA A 102 1.84 8.11 -21.00
CA ALA A 102 1.85 6.78 -21.62
C ALA A 102 2.59 6.74 -22.95
N LYS A 103 2.64 7.83 -23.72
CA LYS A 103 3.35 7.89 -25.02
C LYS A 103 4.86 7.64 -24.92
N VAL A 104 5.45 7.94 -23.77
CA VAL A 104 6.90 7.78 -23.51
C VAL A 104 7.22 6.57 -22.64
N MET A 105 6.20 5.84 -22.16
CA MET A 105 6.36 4.65 -21.34
C MET A 105 6.45 3.38 -22.20
N PRO A 106 7.39 2.46 -21.90
CA PRO A 106 7.39 1.15 -22.53
C PRO A 106 6.11 0.38 -22.14
N GLU A 107 5.74 -0.62 -22.94
CA GLU A 107 4.53 -1.42 -22.72
C GLU A 107 4.41 -1.97 -21.30
N GLY A 108 5.47 -2.57 -20.76
CA GLY A 108 5.46 -3.09 -19.39
C GLY A 108 5.14 -2.03 -18.32
N MET A 109 5.62 -0.80 -18.50
CA MET A 109 5.34 0.31 -17.60
C MET A 109 3.89 0.80 -17.74
N ARG A 110 3.35 0.87 -18.96
CA ARG A 110 1.93 1.22 -19.21
C ARG A 110 1.00 0.20 -18.58
N THR A 111 1.29 -1.09 -18.76
CA THR A 111 0.51 -2.20 -18.19
C THR A 111 0.52 -2.14 -16.66
N MET A 112 1.68 -1.92 -16.04
CA MET A 112 1.77 -1.77 -14.58
C MET A 112 1.04 -0.52 -14.06
N GLY A 113 1.13 0.61 -14.77
CA GLY A 113 0.38 1.83 -14.43
C GLY A 113 -1.12 1.61 -14.49
N HIS A 114 -1.63 1.01 -15.57
CA HIS A 114 -3.04 0.66 -15.70
C HIS A 114 -3.50 -0.30 -14.59
N ALA A 115 -2.71 -1.34 -14.31
CA ALA A 115 -3.02 -2.30 -13.24
C ALA A 115 -3.04 -1.65 -11.86
N MET A 116 -2.19 -0.65 -11.59
CA MET A 116 -2.23 0.15 -10.36
C MET A 116 -3.55 0.91 -10.24
N HIS A 117 -3.94 1.66 -11.28
CA HIS A 117 -5.19 2.43 -11.26
C HIS A 117 -6.41 1.52 -11.10
N GLN A 118 -6.44 0.39 -11.80
CA GLN A 118 -7.48 -0.62 -11.64
C GLN A 118 -7.53 -1.20 -10.21
N ALA A 119 -6.37 -1.52 -9.63
CA ALA A 119 -6.30 -2.04 -8.27
C ALA A 119 -6.79 -1.01 -7.24
N ALA A 120 -6.55 0.27 -7.48
CA ALA A 120 -7.04 1.36 -6.63
C ALA A 120 -8.56 1.53 -6.73
N SER A 121 -9.15 1.46 -7.94
CA SER A 121 -10.61 1.44 -8.08
C SER A 121 -11.25 0.22 -7.40
N GLN A 122 -10.61 -0.95 -7.47
CA GLN A 122 -11.07 -2.13 -6.74
C GLN A 122 -10.91 -1.97 -5.22
N LEU A 123 -9.85 -1.28 -4.75
CA LEU A 123 -9.69 -0.93 -3.35
C LEU A 123 -10.82 -0.03 -2.89
N ALA A 124 -11.23 0.97 -3.67
CA ALA A 124 -12.33 1.85 -3.32
C ALA A 124 -13.63 1.06 -3.06
N VAL A 125 -14.00 0.17 -4.00
CA VAL A 125 -15.16 -0.72 -3.83
C VAL A 125 -15.00 -1.61 -2.59
N THR A 126 -13.81 -2.18 -2.37
CA THR A 126 -13.56 -3.09 -1.23
C THR A 126 -13.59 -2.37 0.11
N ALA A 127 -13.09 -1.13 0.17
CA ALA A 127 -13.14 -0.31 1.37
C ALA A 127 -14.59 0.02 1.72
N GLN A 128 -15.39 0.44 0.74
CA GLN A 128 -16.82 0.73 0.96
C GLN A 128 -17.59 -0.51 1.44
N THR A 129 -17.38 -1.69 0.84
CA THR A 129 -18.04 -2.93 1.32
C THR A 129 -17.55 -3.37 2.71
N SER A 130 -16.30 -3.07 3.07
CA SER A 130 -15.78 -3.29 4.43
C SER A 130 -16.50 -2.44 5.47
N GLY A 131 -17.05 -1.27 5.08
CA GLY A 131 -17.88 -0.43 5.94
C GLY A 131 -19.18 -1.10 6.40
N ALA A 132 -19.76 -1.97 5.57
CA ALA A 132 -20.99 -2.69 5.92
C ALA A 132 -20.78 -3.75 7.02
N THR A 133 -19.59 -4.34 7.11
CA THR A 133 -19.25 -5.40 8.09
C THR A 133 -18.39 -4.90 9.23
N GLY A 134 -17.68 -3.79 9.06
CA GLY A 134 -16.66 -3.30 9.97
C GLY A 134 -15.34 -4.10 9.95
N ASP A 135 -15.22 -5.12 9.09
CA ASP A 135 -13.98 -5.88 8.93
C ASP A 135 -13.03 -5.13 7.97
N ILE A 136 -11.93 -4.61 8.51
CA ILE A 136 -10.90 -3.89 7.75
C ILE A 136 -10.03 -4.80 6.87
N SER A 137 -10.01 -6.10 7.14
CA SER A 137 -9.07 -7.04 6.52
C SER A 137 -9.15 -7.10 4.98
N PRO A 138 -10.34 -7.11 4.35
CA PRO A 138 -10.46 -7.06 2.89
C PRO A 138 -9.85 -5.78 2.30
N ALA A 139 -10.10 -4.63 2.93
CA ALA A 139 -9.54 -3.34 2.50
C ALA A 139 -8.01 -3.33 2.59
N LEU A 140 -7.42 -3.82 3.69
CA LEU A 140 -5.95 -3.93 3.81
C LEU A 140 -5.35 -4.88 2.77
N ARG A 141 -6.00 -6.01 2.49
CA ARG A 141 -5.59 -6.92 1.41
C ARG A 141 -5.63 -6.24 0.04
N ALA A 142 -6.63 -5.40 -0.21
CA ALA A 142 -6.74 -4.62 -1.44
C ALA A 142 -5.66 -3.54 -1.53
N LEU A 143 -5.38 -2.82 -0.44
CA LEU A 143 -4.33 -1.82 -0.36
C LEU A 143 -2.95 -2.42 -0.64
N SER A 144 -2.67 -3.61 -0.11
CA SER A 144 -1.45 -4.35 -0.43
C SER A 144 -1.30 -4.61 -1.94
N ARG A 145 -2.41 -4.84 -2.67
CA ARG A 145 -2.34 -5.02 -4.14
C ARG A 145 -1.91 -3.75 -4.86
N VAL A 146 -2.39 -2.59 -4.41
CA VAL A 146 -1.97 -1.29 -4.95
C VAL A 146 -0.47 -1.08 -4.70
N GLN A 147 -0.01 -1.31 -3.46
CA GLN A 147 1.40 -1.15 -3.08
C GLN A 147 2.34 -2.07 -3.87
N ARG A 148 1.90 -3.29 -4.22
CA ARG A 148 2.69 -4.20 -5.06
C ARG A 148 3.00 -3.61 -6.44
N SER A 149 2.11 -2.81 -7.02
CA SER A 149 2.39 -2.12 -8.29
C SER A 149 3.51 -1.08 -8.14
N CYS A 150 3.56 -0.37 -7.01
CA CYS A 150 4.65 0.55 -6.69
C CYS A 150 5.99 -0.19 -6.63
N VAL A 151 6.03 -1.31 -5.90
CA VAL A 151 7.23 -2.15 -5.75
C VAL A 151 7.68 -2.72 -7.10
N ALA A 152 6.75 -3.25 -7.91
CA ALA A 152 7.06 -3.84 -9.21
C ALA A 152 7.58 -2.80 -10.21
N CYS A 153 6.96 -1.62 -10.29
CA CYS A 153 7.43 -0.56 -11.17
C CYS A 153 8.81 -0.04 -10.73
N HIS A 154 9.01 0.18 -9.43
CA HIS A 154 10.27 0.71 -8.90
C HIS A 154 11.43 -0.29 -8.98
N SER A 155 11.16 -1.59 -9.01
CA SER A 155 12.20 -2.61 -9.22
C SER A 155 12.54 -2.81 -10.70
N ALA A 156 11.61 -2.52 -11.61
CA ALA A 156 11.81 -2.68 -13.05
C ALA A 156 12.38 -1.44 -13.75
N TYR A 157 11.97 -0.22 -13.33
CA TYR A 157 12.19 1.00 -14.10
C TYR A 157 12.83 2.14 -13.32
N ALA A 158 13.56 2.97 -14.04
CA ALA A 158 14.06 4.26 -13.57
C ALA A 158 13.81 5.33 -14.64
N LEU A 159 13.30 6.49 -14.23
CA LEU A 159 13.08 7.62 -15.13
C LEU A 159 14.41 8.34 -15.41
N LYS A 160 14.83 8.35 -16.67
CA LYS A 160 16.01 9.06 -17.17
C LYS A 160 15.60 10.41 -17.75
#